data_AF-A0A081RKS5-F1
#
_entry.id   AF-A0A081RKS5-F1
#
_cell.length_a   1.000
_cell.length_b   1.000
_cell.length_c   1.000
_cell.angle_alpha   90.00
_cell.angle_beta   90.00
_cell.angle_gamma   90.00
#
_symmetry.space_group_name_H-M   'P 1'
#
loop_
_entity.id
_entity.type
_entity.pdbx_description
1 polymer ?
#
loop_
_entity_poly.entity_id
_entity_poly.type
_entity_poly.pdbx_seq_one_letter_code
_entity_poly.pdbx_strand_id
1 'polypeptide(L)'
;MYANYQMLLGGRSDGDTMLGQICHRVPAKRVIPVILKIIELFKEHKKPDDTLKSWIHRVATNSEDSEIKTLNDIRKAIDPLTIPPTKEEDPDFYLDYGSDTSYHTKTGKGECAA
;
A
#
# COMPACT_ATOMS: atom_id res chain seq x y z
N MET A 1 8.77 11.67 -11.11
CA MET A 1 7.48 11.39 -10.42
C MET A 1 7.08 9.98 -10.79
N TYR A 2 6.58 9.17 -9.85
CA TYR A 2 6.14 7.80 -10.10
C TYR A 2 4.74 7.59 -9.51
N ALA A 3 3.99 6.63 -10.05
CA ALA A 3 2.64 6.33 -9.60
C ALA A 3 2.66 5.73 -8.19
N ASN A 4 1.68 6.11 -7.36
CA ASN A 4 1.54 5.65 -5.99
C ASN A 4 0.08 5.35 -5.68
N TYR A 5 -0.16 4.32 -4.86
CA TYR A 5 -1.47 3.98 -4.31
C TYR A 5 -1.52 4.29 -2.82
N GLN A 6 -2.69 4.76 -2.35
CA GLN A 6 -2.96 4.83 -0.92
C GLN A 6 -3.51 3.48 -0.47
N MET A 7 -2.79 2.81 0.43
CA MET A 7 -3.22 1.54 1.02
C MET A 7 -4.06 1.81 2.27
N LEU A 8 -5.26 1.25 2.28
CA LEU A 8 -6.16 1.27 3.44
C LEU A 8 -6.32 -0.16 3.97
N LEU A 9 -6.31 -0.33 5.30
CA LEU A 9 -6.48 -1.62 5.97
C LEU A 9 -7.56 -1.53 7.06
N GLY A 10 -8.13 -2.69 7.44
CA GLY A 10 -9.11 -2.77 8.54
C GLY A 10 -10.56 -2.45 8.16
N GLY A 11 -10.84 -2.13 6.90
CA GLY A 11 -12.21 -1.90 6.44
C GLY A 11 -13.06 -3.17 6.45
N ARG A 12 -14.32 -3.05 6.87
CA ARG A 12 -15.29 -4.16 6.97
C ARG A 12 -16.69 -3.69 6.61
N SER A 13 -17.50 -4.62 6.09
CA SER A 13 -18.89 -4.39 5.68
C SER A 13 -19.87 -5.43 6.24
N ASP A 14 -19.46 -6.14 7.30
CA ASP A 14 -20.33 -7.05 8.06
C ASP A 14 -20.97 -6.33 9.26
N GLY A 15 -21.43 -7.08 10.27
CA GLY A 15 -22.10 -6.52 11.45
C GLY A 15 -21.27 -5.46 12.21
N ASP A 16 -19.95 -5.49 12.05
CA ASP A 16 -19.01 -4.50 12.58
C ASP A 16 -18.44 -3.64 11.43
N THR A 17 -19.32 -2.94 10.72
CA THR A 17 -18.94 -2.12 9.57
C THR A 17 -17.97 -1.01 9.97
N MET A 18 -16.82 -0.95 9.30
CA MET A 18 -15.75 0.00 9.56
C MET A 18 -15.13 0.48 8.25
N LEU A 19 -14.79 1.77 8.18
CA LEU A 19 -13.99 2.29 7.07
C LEU A 19 -12.54 1.82 7.21
N GLY A 20 -11.89 1.57 6.06
CA GLY A 20 -10.46 1.30 6.04
C GLY A 20 -9.67 2.51 6.56
N GLN A 21 -8.62 2.25 7.32
CA GLN A 21 -7.70 3.26 7.83
C GLN A 21 -6.48 3.34 6.93
N ILE A 22 -5.99 4.57 6.70
CA ILE A 22 -4.79 4.80 5.91
C ILE A 22 -3.59 4.14 6.61
N CYS A 23 -2.95 3.20 5.94
CA CYS A 23 -1.76 2.51 6.45
C CYS A 23 -0.47 3.05 5.83
N HIS A 24 -0.40 3.12 4.49
CA HIS A 24 0.82 3.58 3.80
C HIS A 24 0.51 4.10 2.38
N ARG A 25 1.38 4.94 1.82
CA ARG A 25 1.47 5.22 0.37
C ARG A 25 2.47 4.29 -0.30
N VAL A 26 2.04 3.48 -1.25
CA VAL A 26 2.87 2.41 -1.84
C VAL A 26 3.15 2.75 -3.31
N PRO A 27 4.42 2.79 -3.75
CA PRO A 27 4.76 2.92 -5.16
C PRO A 27 4.13 1.80 -5.98
N ALA A 28 3.60 2.10 -7.17
CA ALA A 28 2.90 1.10 -7.99
C ALA A 28 3.74 -0.16 -8.23
N LYS A 29 5.03 0.00 -8.51
CA LYS A 29 5.99 -1.10 -8.71
C LYS A 29 6.32 -1.92 -7.44
N ARG A 30 5.89 -1.48 -6.26
CA ARG A 30 6.10 -2.15 -4.95
C ARG A 30 4.84 -2.78 -4.36
N VAL A 31 3.69 -2.67 -5.02
CA VAL A 31 2.41 -3.22 -4.52
C VAL A 31 2.50 -4.72 -4.26
N ILE A 32 3.06 -5.50 -5.21
CA ILE A 32 3.17 -6.96 -5.06
C ILE A 32 4.07 -7.33 -3.86
N PRO A 33 5.32 -6.84 -3.73
CA PRO A 33 6.15 -7.07 -2.55
C PRO A 33 5.46 -6.71 -1.22
N VAL A 34 4.73 -5.59 -1.18
CA VAL A 34 4.00 -5.16 0.03
C VAL A 34 2.88 -6.14 0.38
N ILE A 35 2.10 -6.62 -0.60
CA ILE A 35 1.05 -7.63 -0.37
C ILE A 35 1.67 -8.93 0.14
N LEU A 36 2.77 -9.39 -0.46
CA LEU A 36 3.48 -10.59 -0.01
C LEU A 36 3.97 -10.44 1.43
N LYS A 37 4.53 -9.28 1.80
CA LYS A 37 4.96 -9.01 3.17
C LYS A 37 3.80 -9.05 4.17
N ILE A 38 2.63 -8.52 3.80
CA ILE A 38 1.43 -8.60 4.65
C ILE A 38 0.99 -10.06 4.84
N ILE A 39 1.06 -10.88 3.78
CA ILE A 39 0.74 -12.32 3.86
C ILE A 39 1.75 -13.04 4.77
N GLU A 40 3.04 -12.72 4.71
CA GLU A 40 4.05 -13.27 5.62
C GLU A 40 3.73 -12.94 7.07
N LEU A 41 3.51 -11.65 7.38
CA LEU A 41 3.15 -11.21 8.74
C LEU A 41 1.89 -11.91 9.25
N PHE A 42 0.89 -12.08 8.38
CA PHE A 42 -0.31 -12.85 8.72
C PHE A 42 0.03 -14.30 9.07
N LYS A 43 0.85 -14.98 8.25
CA LYS A 43 1.21 -16.39 8.51
C LYS A 43 2.02 -16.56 9.79
N GLU A 44 2.84 -15.57 10.14
CA GLU A 44 3.67 -15.56 11.35
C GLU A 44 2.86 -15.25 12.63
N HIS A 45 1.87 -14.35 12.55
CA HIS A 45 1.17 -13.82 13.73
C HIS A 45 -0.31 -14.22 13.84
N LYS A 46 -0.82 -15.04 12.92
CA LYS A 46 -2.19 -15.58 13.03
C LYS A 46 -2.35 -16.52 14.22
N LYS A 47 -3.53 -16.48 14.83
CA LYS A 47 -4.02 -17.46 15.81
C LYS A 47 -4.66 -18.66 15.09
N PRO A 48 -4.96 -19.76 15.79
CA PRO A 48 -5.80 -20.82 15.25
C PRO A 48 -7.10 -20.24 14.68
N ASP A 49 -7.54 -20.76 13.53
CA ASP A 49 -8.77 -20.37 12.83
C ASP A 49 -8.85 -18.93 12.31
N ASP A 50 -7.77 -18.15 12.41
CA ASP A 50 -7.73 -16.82 11.82
C ASP A 50 -7.81 -16.87 10.28
N THR A 51 -8.61 -15.95 9.76
CA THR A 51 -8.52 -15.49 8.37
C THR A 51 -7.68 -14.21 8.34
N LEU A 52 -7.17 -13.83 7.16
CA LEU A 52 -6.48 -12.53 7.00
C LEU A 52 -7.38 -11.37 7.48
N LYS A 53 -8.68 -11.46 7.21
CA LYS A 53 -9.70 -10.48 7.63
C LYS A 53 -9.81 -10.38 9.15
N SER A 54 -9.89 -11.50 9.88
CA SER A 54 -10.02 -11.50 11.34
C SER A 54 -8.75 -11.00 12.02
N TRP A 55 -7.58 -11.39 11.52
CA TRP A 55 -6.30 -10.93 12.03
C TRP A 55 -6.09 -9.43 11.80
N ILE A 56 -6.27 -8.92 10.57
CA ILE A 56 -6.16 -7.47 10.29
C ILE A 56 -7.12 -6.67 11.15
N HIS A 57 -8.33 -7.19 11.41
CA HIS A 57 -9.28 -6.53 12.29
C HIS A 57 -8.76 -6.38 13.72
N ARG A 58 -8.20 -7.45 14.31
CA ARG A 58 -7.57 -7.36 15.64
C ARG A 58 -6.44 -6.35 15.71
N VAL A 59 -5.59 -6.31 14.67
CA VAL A 59 -4.51 -5.33 14.57
C VAL A 59 -5.07 -3.91 14.43
N ALA A 60 -6.15 -3.72 13.67
CA ALA A 60 -6.80 -2.42 13.48
C ALA A 60 -7.54 -1.92 14.73
N THR A 61 -8.06 -2.83 15.56
CA THR A 61 -8.73 -2.51 16.83
C THR A 61 -7.78 -2.54 18.03
N ASN A 62 -6.47 -2.65 17.81
CA ASN A 62 -5.43 -2.76 18.85
C ASN A 62 -5.72 -3.86 19.88
N SER A 63 -6.41 -4.92 19.47
CA SER A 63 -6.76 -6.09 20.30
C SER A 63 -5.77 -7.25 20.12
N GLU A 64 -4.67 -6.97 19.43
CA GLU A 64 -3.60 -7.91 19.13
C GLU A 64 -2.56 -7.94 20.26
N ASP A 65 -2.10 -9.15 20.61
CA ASP A 65 -1.13 -9.42 21.68
C ASP A 65 0.25 -9.85 21.16
N SER A 66 0.40 -10.10 19.85
CA SER A 66 1.67 -10.41 19.19
C SER A 66 2.56 -9.17 18.97
N GLU A 67 3.67 -9.31 18.24
CA GLU A 67 4.59 -8.20 17.93
C GLU A 67 3.95 -7.12 17.03
N ILE A 68 3.05 -7.50 16.13
CA ILE A 68 2.37 -6.59 15.20
C ILE A 68 1.05 -6.12 15.81
N LYS A 69 1.12 -5.20 16.79
CA LYS A 69 -0.05 -4.83 17.61
C LYS A 69 -1.01 -3.87 16.93
N THR A 70 -0.46 -3.01 16.07
CA THR A 70 -1.20 -1.90 15.47
C THR A 70 -0.94 -1.80 13.97
N LEU A 71 -1.80 -1.06 13.24
CA LEU A 71 -1.54 -0.78 11.82
C LEU A 71 -0.23 -0.02 11.59
N ASN A 72 0.28 0.69 12.60
CA ASN A 72 1.56 1.37 12.53
C ASN A 72 2.73 0.37 12.56
N ASP A 73 2.56 -0.80 13.17
CA ASP A 73 3.60 -1.84 13.18
C ASP A 73 3.64 -2.55 11.82
N ILE A 74 2.48 -2.79 11.20
CA ILE A 74 2.41 -3.22 9.78
C ILE A 74 3.12 -2.19 8.90
N ARG A 75 2.82 -0.90 9.08
CA ARG A 75 3.46 0.20 8.33
C ARG A 75 4.98 0.14 8.44
N LYS A 76 5.52 0.09 9.65
CA LYS A 76 6.98 -0.03 9.89
C LYS A 76 7.60 -1.25 9.22
N ALA A 77 6.89 -2.39 9.21
CA ALA A 77 7.37 -3.62 8.58
C ALA A 77 7.44 -3.51 7.05
N ILE A 78 6.63 -2.66 6.43
CA ILE A 78 6.63 -2.44 4.98
C ILE A 78 7.41 -1.19 4.54
N ASP A 79 7.72 -0.25 5.44
CA ASP A 79 8.47 0.98 5.15
C ASP A 79 9.72 0.69 4.26
N PRO A 80 10.58 -0.30 4.56
CA PRO A 80 11.78 -0.57 3.76
C PRO A 80 11.49 -0.96 2.31
N LEU A 81 10.33 -1.55 2.04
CA LEU A 81 9.92 -1.99 0.69
C LEU A 81 9.41 -0.82 -0.16
N THR A 82 9.07 0.30 0.47
CA THR A 82 8.49 1.47 -0.20
C THR A 82 9.52 2.54 -0.55
N ILE A 83 10.78 2.35 -0.15
CA ILE A 83 11.88 3.26 -0.48
C ILE A 83 12.13 3.16 -2.00
N PRO A 84 11.99 4.27 -2.75
CA PRO A 84 12.26 4.26 -4.17
C PRO A 84 13.79 4.15 -4.39
N PRO A 85 14.25 3.34 -5.36
CA PRO A 85 15.62 3.41 -5.84
C PRO A 85 15.87 4.76 -6.53
N THR A 86 17.12 5.11 -6.79
CA THR A 86 17.41 6.26 -7.68
C THR A 86 17.06 5.92 -9.13
N LYS A 87 16.86 6.96 -9.96
CA LYS A 87 16.55 6.78 -11.39
C LYS A 87 17.69 6.11 -12.16
N GLU A 88 18.94 6.24 -11.69
CA GLU A 88 20.10 5.60 -12.31
C GLU A 88 20.15 4.10 -12.00
N GLU A 89 19.77 3.71 -10.78
CA GLU A 89 19.74 2.31 -10.35
C GLU A 89 18.59 1.52 -10.98
N ASP A 90 17.40 2.11 -11.06
CA ASP A 90 16.21 1.47 -11.61
C ASP A 90 15.31 2.50 -12.33
N PRO A 91 15.55 2.75 -13.62
CA PRO A 91 14.70 3.62 -14.42
C PRO A 91 13.25 3.10 -14.58
N ASP A 92 13.05 1.77 -14.60
CA ASP A 92 11.74 1.14 -14.80
C ASP A 92 10.79 1.40 -13.62
N PHE A 93 11.34 1.56 -12.41
CA PHE A 93 10.57 1.96 -11.24
C PHE A 93 9.73 3.24 -11.46
N TYR A 94 10.24 4.14 -12.30
CA TYR A 94 9.63 5.43 -12.58
C TYR A 94 8.68 5.41 -13.79
N LEU A 95 8.54 4.26 -14.46
CA LEU A 95 7.59 4.03 -15.54
C LEU A 95 6.29 3.45 -14.98
N ASP A 96 5.17 3.87 -15.55
CA ASP A 96 3.87 3.30 -15.18
C ASP A 96 3.66 1.94 -15.85
N TYR A 97 2.84 1.08 -15.26
CA TYR A 97 2.48 -0.18 -15.90
C TYR A 97 1.68 0.09 -17.18
N GLY A 98 2.22 -0.36 -18.32
CA GLY A 98 1.56 -0.21 -19.63
C GLY A 98 1.78 1.15 -20.31
N SER A 99 2.67 2.00 -19.80
CA SER A 99 3.11 3.23 -20.47
C SER A 99 4.63 3.25 -20.60
N ASP A 100 5.12 3.19 -21.82
CA ASP A 100 6.53 3.42 -22.16
C ASP A 100 6.86 4.92 -22.31
N THR A 101 5.83 5.77 -22.32
CA THR A 101 5.97 7.16 -22.70
C THR A 101 6.24 8.04 -21.48
N SER A 102 7.33 8.80 -21.53
CA SER A 102 7.61 9.86 -20.55
C SER A 102 6.49 10.90 -20.58
N TYR A 103 6.10 11.44 -19.42
CA TYR A 103 5.20 12.58 -19.36
C TYR A 103 5.78 13.78 -20.13
N HIS A 104 5.03 14.31 -21.10
CA HIS A 104 5.38 15.53 -21.82
C HIS A 104 4.24 16.54 -21.67
N THR A 105 4.52 17.74 -21.16
CA THR A 105 3.58 18.85 -21.18
C THR A 105 3.32 19.26 -22.63
N LYS A 106 2.14 18.95 -23.16
CA LYS A 106 1.66 19.51 -24.42
C LYS A 106 0.78 20.72 -24.12
N THR A 107 1.31 21.91 -24.36
CA THR A 107 0.52 23.15 -24.37
C THR A 107 -0.23 23.24 -25.70
N GLY A 108 -1.55 23.05 -25.68
CA GLY A 108 -2.43 23.38 -26.81
C GLY A 108 -2.67 24.90 -26.89
N LYS A 109 -3.07 25.42 -28.05
CA LYS A 109 -3.65 26.77 -28.12
C LYS A 109 -4.91 26.78 -27.26
N GLY A 110 -4.90 27.56 -26.18
CA GLY A 110 -6.06 27.73 -25.32
C GLY A 110 -7.20 28.40 -26.11
N GLU A 111 -8.39 27.81 -26.05
CA GLU A 111 -9.59 28.35 -26.69
C GLU A 111 -10.17 29.57 -25.95
N CYS A 112 -9.65 29.87 -24.76
CA CYS A 112 -10.11 30.96 -23.89
C CYS A 112 -9.34 32.28 -24.05
N ALA A 113 -8.83 32.56 -25.25
CA ALA A 113 -8.20 33.85 -25.59
C ALA A 113 -8.77 34.39 -26.91
N ALA A 114 -10.10 34.46 -27.01
CA ALA A 114 -10.83 35.14 -28.07
C ALA A 114 -11.68 36.25 -27.47
#